data_AF-A0A9Q0FRS5-F1
#
_entry.id   AF-A0A9Q0FRS5-F1
#
_cell.length_a   1.000
_cell.length_b   1.000
_cell.length_c   1.000
_cell.angle_alpha   90.00
_cell.angle_beta   90.00
_cell.angle_gamma   90.00
#
_symmetry.space_group_name_H-M   'P 1'
#
loop_
_entity.id
_entity.type
_entity.pdbx_description
1 polymer ?
#
loop_
_entity_poly.entity_id
_entity_poly.type
_entity_poly.pdbx_seq_one_letter_code
_entity_poly.pdbx_strand_id
1 'polypeptide(L)'
;MLATPIGSTGGELVSIVIYLPFLGVVLQVIDSDLGQAGLDLLKDFANVDYSYNLSSEELYTKISLCDALIVRSGTKVTHEVFESSAGRLKVVGKAGVGIDNVDLAATTEHWCLVVNAPIANTVAAAEHGIALLASVAKNAAQAAHQVWRFLLLTHDGNGGGGRDLSN
;
A
#
# COMPACT_ATOMS: atom_id res chain seq x y z
N MET A 1 -18.94 12.86 21.51
CA MET A 1 -18.74 13.77 22.65
C MET A 1 -17.79 13.10 23.64
N LEU A 2 -16.49 13.31 23.47
CA LEU A 2 -15.46 13.04 24.50
C LEU A 2 -14.40 14.13 24.32
N ALA A 3 -14.37 15.07 25.26
CA ALA A 3 -13.35 16.11 25.34
C ALA A 3 -12.43 15.74 26.51
N THR A 4 -11.16 15.44 26.24
CA THR A 4 -10.13 15.39 27.28
C THR A 4 -9.58 16.80 27.50
N PRO A 5 -9.50 17.28 28.75
CA PRO A 5 -9.02 18.64 29.03
C PRO A 5 -7.49 18.68 28.97
N ILE A 6 -6.95 19.64 28.22
CA ILE A 6 -5.55 20.07 28.37
C ILE A 6 -5.58 21.39 29.14
N GLY A 7 -4.80 21.45 30.22
CA GLY A 7 -4.82 22.51 31.23
C GLY A 7 -4.62 23.93 30.69
N SER A 8 -5.29 24.85 31.37
CA SER A 8 -5.30 26.30 31.19
C SER A 8 -4.01 26.97 31.67
N THR A 9 -3.45 27.86 30.84
CA THR A 9 -2.84 29.12 31.32
C THR A 9 -2.83 30.16 30.21
N GLY A 10 -3.46 31.31 30.47
CA GLY A 10 -3.27 32.55 29.70
C GLY A 10 -4.34 32.79 28.63
N GLY A 11 -5.08 33.89 28.79
CA GLY A 11 -6.24 34.21 27.99
C GLY A 11 -5.89 34.68 26.58
N GLU A 12 -6.41 33.94 25.61
CA GLU A 12 -6.74 34.41 24.26
C GLU A 12 -8.01 33.67 23.87
N LEU A 13 -8.93 34.34 23.19
CA LEU A 13 -10.17 33.75 22.71
C LEU A 13 -9.82 32.68 21.67
N VAL A 14 -9.69 31.42 22.11
CA VAL A 14 -9.46 30.29 21.21
C VAL A 14 -10.82 29.87 20.65
N SER A 15 -11.01 30.15 19.36
CA SER A 15 -12.11 29.69 18.53
C SER A 15 -12.57 28.28 18.93
N ILE A 16 -13.83 28.17 19.34
CA ILE A 16 -14.54 26.89 19.42
C ILE A 16 -14.72 26.40 17.98
N VAL A 17 -13.71 25.71 17.44
CA VAL A 17 -13.87 24.88 16.26
C VAL A 17 -14.52 23.61 16.77
N ILE A 18 -15.84 23.52 16.59
CA ILE A 18 -16.59 22.29 16.82
C ILE A 18 -16.07 21.28 15.80
N TYR A 19 -15.05 20.50 16.17
CA TYR A 19 -14.68 19.29 15.44
C TYR A 19 -15.86 18.33 15.59
N LEU A 20 -16.69 18.25 14.54
CA LEU A 20 -17.60 17.16 14.32
C LEU A 20 -16.77 16.04 13.67
N PRO A 21 -16.30 15.01 14.40
CA PRO A 21 -15.55 13.89 13.81
C PRO A 21 -16.42 13.00 12.87
N PHE A 22 -17.56 13.51 12.42
CA PHE A 22 -18.62 12.77 11.74
C PHE A 22 -19.05 13.38 10.39
N LEU A 23 -18.37 14.42 9.89
CA LEU A 23 -18.57 14.81 8.49
C LEU A 23 -17.81 13.82 7.61
N GLY A 24 -18.51 12.72 7.28
CA GLY A 24 -17.98 11.47 6.76
C GLY A 24 -17.14 11.60 5.48
N VAL A 25 -15.83 11.51 5.64
CA VAL A 25 -14.91 11.17 4.56
C VAL A 25 -14.92 9.65 4.44
N VAL A 26 -15.43 9.14 3.32
CA VAL A 26 -15.42 7.72 2.98
C VAL A 26 -14.13 7.43 2.22
N LEU A 27 -13.26 6.66 2.85
CA LEU A 27 -11.96 6.27 2.31
C LEU A 27 -12.03 4.82 1.82
N GLN A 28 -11.83 4.62 0.53
CA GLN A 28 -11.71 3.29 -0.04
C GLN A 28 -10.23 2.93 -0.20
N VAL A 29 -9.84 1.79 0.36
CA VAL A 29 -8.49 1.23 0.23
C VAL A 29 -8.57 -0.02 -0.63
N ILE A 30 -7.82 -0.05 -1.73
CA ILE A 30 -7.89 -1.10 -2.74
C ILE A 30 -6.51 -1.66 -2.97
N ASP A 31 -6.41 -2.99 -2.88
CA ASP A 31 -5.23 -3.78 -3.28
C ASP A 31 -3.90 -3.22 -2.73
N SER A 32 -3.98 -2.60 -1.56
CA SER A 32 -2.83 -2.09 -0.84
C SER A 32 -2.75 -2.88 0.46
N ASP A 33 -1.78 -3.78 0.47
CA ASP A 33 -1.25 -4.38 1.69
C ASP A 33 -0.61 -3.27 2.54
N LEU A 34 -1.46 -2.48 3.18
CA LEU A 34 -1.09 -1.44 4.13
C LEU A 34 -0.86 -2.12 5.48
N GLY A 35 0.26 -1.81 6.12
CA GLY A 35 0.53 -2.28 7.48
C GLY A 35 -0.52 -1.79 8.47
N GLN A 36 -0.80 -2.61 9.48
CA GLN A 36 -1.85 -2.38 10.49
C GLN A 36 -1.80 -0.98 11.11
N ALA A 37 -0.59 -0.48 11.44
CA ALA A 37 -0.42 0.85 12.01
C ALA A 37 -0.94 1.98 11.11
N GLY A 38 -0.80 1.84 9.78
CA GLY A 38 -1.36 2.78 8.82
C GLY A 38 -2.89 2.70 8.73
N LEU A 39 -3.45 1.48 8.81
CA LEU A 39 -4.89 1.27 8.84
C LEU A 39 -5.53 1.92 10.06
N ASP A 40 -4.89 1.73 11.22
CA ASP A 40 -5.40 2.25 12.50
C ASP A 40 -5.37 3.78 12.51
N LEU A 41 -4.28 4.38 12.00
CA LEU A 41 -4.22 5.83 11.81
C LEU A 41 -5.33 6.35 10.88
N LEU A 42 -5.62 5.66 9.78
CA LEU A 42 -6.68 6.09 8.85
C LEU A 42 -8.07 6.04 9.47
N LYS A 43 -8.34 5.05 10.33
CA LYS A 43 -9.63 4.90 11.04
C LYS A 43 -9.89 6.03 12.04
N ASP A 44 -8.84 6.68 12.55
CA ASP A 44 -8.98 7.82 13.45
C ASP A 44 -9.54 9.07 12.72
N PHE A 45 -9.41 9.15 11.39
CA PHE A 45 -9.77 10.32 10.60
C PHE A 45 -10.86 10.07 9.55
N ALA A 46 -11.11 8.82 9.13
CA ALA A 46 -12.04 8.49 8.06
C ALA A 46 -12.73 7.14 8.27
N ASN A 47 -13.87 6.95 7.60
CA ASN A 47 -14.50 5.63 7.52
C ASN A 47 -13.80 4.82 6.42
N VAL A 48 -13.07 3.78 6.81
CA VAL A 48 -12.20 3.03 5.90
C VAL A 48 -12.83 1.71 5.47
N ASP A 49 -13.02 1.54 4.17
CA ASP A 49 -13.43 0.27 3.54
C ASP A 49 -12.22 -0.36 2.85
N TYR A 50 -11.97 -1.64 3.13
CA TYR A 50 -10.89 -2.42 2.54
C TYR A 50 -11.45 -3.43 1.56
N SER A 51 -10.91 -3.42 0.34
CA SER A 51 -11.33 -4.34 -0.71
C SER A 51 -10.11 -4.85 -1.49
N TYR A 52 -10.14 -6.14 -1.81
CA TYR A 52 -9.07 -6.81 -2.53
C TYR A 52 -9.65 -7.45 -3.80
N ASN A 53 -8.82 -7.49 -4.84
CA ASN A 53 -9.13 -8.21 -6.09
C ASN A 53 -10.51 -7.86 -6.67
N LEU A 54 -10.85 -6.57 -6.68
CA LEU A 54 -12.11 -6.08 -7.25
C LEU A 54 -12.06 -6.16 -8.77
N SER A 55 -13.18 -6.55 -9.37
CA SER A 55 -13.42 -6.32 -10.79
C SER A 55 -13.60 -4.83 -11.10
N SER A 56 -13.45 -4.44 -12.37
CA SER A 56 -13.63 -3.04 -12.78
C SER A 56 -15.02 -2.49 -12.44
N GLU A 57 -16.07 -3.30 -12.53
CA GLU A 57 -17.44 -2.88 -12.22
C GLU A 57 -17.67 -2.63 -10.73
N GLU A 58 -17.13 -3.50 -9.88
CA GLU A 58 -17.20 -3.34 -8.42
C GLU A 58 -16.38 -2.14 -7.95
N LEU A 59 -15.22 -1.92 -8.61
CA LEU A 59 -14.37 -0.77 -8.41
C LEU A 59 -15.15 0.54 -8.67
N TYR A 60 -15.81 0.67 -9.83
CA TYR A 60 -16.60 1.86 -10.17
C TYR A 60 -17.74 2.11 -9.18
N THR A 61 -18.43 1.04 -8.77
CA THR A 61 -19.52 1.13 -7.80
C THR A 61 -19.02 1.68 -6.47
N LYS A 62 -17.90 1.15 -5.95
CA LYS A 62 -17.29 1.62 -4.70
C LYS A 62 -16.78 3.06 -4.81
N ILE A 63 -16.16 3.42 -5.93
CA ILE A 63 -15.61 4.76 -6.16
C ILE A 63 -16.72 5.82 -6.18
N SER A 64 -17.90 5.51 -6.71
CA SER A 64 -19.04 6.44 -6.69
C SER A 64 -19.46 6.87 -5.27
N LEU A 65 -19.06 6.10 -4.25
CA LEU A 65 -19.39 6.31 -2.85
C LEU A 65 -18.22 6.82 -2.00
N CYS A 66 -17.01 6.96 -2.56
CA CYS A 66 -15.83 7.37 -1.80
C CYS A 66 -15.37 8.80 -2.13
N ASP A 67 -14.84 9.47 -1.10
CA ASP A 67 -14.21 10.79 -1.21
C ASP A 67 -12.71 10.67 -1.46
N ALA A 68 -12.12 9.54 -1.06
CA ALA A 68 -10.70 9.27 -1.15
C ALA A 68 -10.44 7.82 -1.56
N LEU A 69 -9.41 7.61 -2.36
CA LEU A 69 -8.99 6.30 -2.85
C LEU A 69 -7.51 6.07 -2.52
N ILE A 70 -7.18 4.94 -1.90
CA ILE A 70 -5.78 4.51 -1.72
C ILE A 70 -5.52 3.27 -2.58
N VAL A 71 -4.47 3.35 -3.40
CA VAL A 71 -4.05 2.28 -4.32
C VAL A 71 -2.57 1.97 -4.19
N ARG A 72 -2.19 0.76 -4.63
CA ARG A 72 -0.79 0.36 -4.87
C ARG A 72 -0.55 0.14 -6.37
N SER A 73 0.64 -0.32 -6.74
CA SER A 73 1.06 -0.59 -8.12
C SER A 73 0.20 -1.61 -8.87
N GLY A 74 -0.58 -2.45 -8.18
CA GLY A 74 -1.46 -3.44 -8.81
C GLY A 74 -2.72 -2.84 -9.45
N THR A 75 -3.21 -1.71 -8.92
CA THR A 75 -4.44 -1.07 -9.39
C THR A 75 -4.13 0.10 -10.32
N LYS A 76 -4.78 0.12 -11.49
CA LYS A 76 -4.74 1.25 -12.42
C LYS A 76 -5.93 2.17 -12.16
N VAL A 77 -5.66 3.46 -12.00
CA VAL A 77 -6.66 4.51 -11.81
C VAL A 77 -6.79 5.24 -13.15
N THR A 78 -7.68 4.73 -14.00
CA THR A 78 -7.91 5.22 -15.37
C THR A 78 -8.95 6.32 -15.41
N HIS A 79 -9.18 6.91 -16.59
CA HIS A 79 -10.19 7.95 -16.79
C HIS A 79 -11.60 7.49 -16.35
N GLU A 80 -11.97 6.24 -16.63
CA GLU A 80 -13.26 5.65 -16.28
C GLU A 80 -13.49 5.57 -14.75
N VAL A 81 -12.42 5.42 -13.97
CA VAL A 81 -12.48 5.48 -12.50
C VAL A 81 -12.91 6.87 -12.05
N PHE A 82 -12.33 7.92 -12.64
CA PHE A 82 -12.68 9.29 -12.30
C PHE A 82 -14.10 9.66 -12.76
N GLU A 83 -14.50 9.23 -13.96
CA GLU A 83 -15.88 9.42 -14.45
C GLU A 83 -16.90 8.74 -13.52
N SER A 84 -16.62 7.50 -13.12
CA SER A 84 -17.49 6.73 -12.21
C SER A 84 -17.64 7.36 -10.83
N SER A 85 -16.70 8.21 -10.42
CA SER A 85 -16.78 8.94 -9.15
C SER A 85 -17.82 10.05 -9.15
N ALA A 86 -18.32 10.46 -10.33
CA ALA A 86 -19.23 11.60 -10.51
C ALA A 86 -18.75 12.89 -9.79
N GLY A 87 -17.43 13.08 -9.70
CA GLY A 87 -16.79 14.23 -9.05
C GLY A 87 -16.76 14.17 -7.52
N ARG A 88 -17.17 13.05 -6.89
CA ARG A 88 -17.05 12.85 -5.44
C ARG A 88 -15.60 12.61 -5.01
N LEU A 89 -14.84 11.84 -5.80
CA LEU A 89 -13.46 11.50 -5.48
C LEU A 89 -12.56 12.75 -5.47
N LYS A 90 -12.06 13.13 -4.31
CA LYS A 90 -11.23 14.34 -4.11
C LYS A 90 -9.74 14.06 -4.07
N VAL A 91 -9.35 12.86 -3.63
CA VAL A 91 -7.93 12.51 -3.49
C VAL A 91 -7.65 11.05 -3.82
N VAL A 92 -6.55 10.82 -4.53
CA VAL A 92 -5.97 9.51 -4.78
C VAL A 92 -4.61 9.43 -4.08
N GLY A 93 -4.50 8.57 -3.08
CA GLY A 93 -3.27 8.24 -2.39
C GLY A 93 -2.58 7.02 -3.00
N LYS A 94 -1.36 7.17 -3.49
CA LYS A 94 -0.54 6.07 -3.99
C LYS A 94 0.43 5.60 -2.90
N ALA A 95 0.26 4.35 -2.45
CA ALA A 95 1.17 3.68 -1.53
C ALA A 95 2.48 3.28 -2.24
N GLY A 96 3.38 4.24 -2.44
CA GLY A 96 4.68 4.07 -3.07
C GLY A 96 5.18 5.32 -3.80
N VAL A 97 6.33 5.20 -4.47
CA VAL A 97 7.02 6.34 -5.09
C VAL A 97 6.43 6.75 -6.45
N GLY A 98 6.32 5.81 -7.40
CA GLY A 98 5.80 6.10 -8.75
C GLY A 98 4.34 6.52 -8.76
N ILE A 99 3.89 7.19 -9.82
CA ILE A 99 2.47 7.55 -10.04
C ILE A 99 2.00 7.17 -11.45
N ASP A 100 2.74 6.24 -12.06
CA ASP A 100 2.57 5.71 -13.41
C ASP A 100 1.25 4.94 -13.60
N ASN A 101 0.65 4.48 -12.51
CA ASN A 101 -0.62 3.78 -12.48
C ASN A 101 -1.84 4.71 -12.37
N VAL A 102 -1.65 6.03 -12.36
CA VAL A 102 -2.72 7.02 -12.22
C VAL A 102 -2.75 7.92 -13.46
N ASP A 103 -3.93 8.09 -14.06
CA ASP A 103 -4.14 9.04 -15.15
C ASP A 103 -4.16 10.49 -14.63
N LEU A 104 -3.03 11.17 -14.75
CA LEU A 104 -2.86 12.55 -14.27
C LEU A 104 -3.68 13.57 -15.09
N ALA A 105 -3.98 13.27 -16.35
CA ALA A 105 -4.81 14.14 -17.18
C ALA A 105 -6.27 14.08 -16.69
N ALA A 106 -6.80 12.87 -16.54
CA ALA A 106 -8.12 12.64 -15.95
C ALA A 106 -8.25 13.24 -14.55
N THR A 107 -7.20 13.10 -13.73
CA THR A 107 -7.15 13.68 -12.39
C THR A 107 -7.34 15.20 -12.42
N THR A 108 -6.67 15.89 -13.34
CA THR A 108 -6.74 17.35 -13.49
C THR A 108 -8.13 17.80 -13.95
N GLU A 109 -8.72 17.08 -14.89
CA GLU A 109 -10.09 17.36 -15.40
C GLU A 109 -11.14 17.24 -14.30
N HIS A 110 -10.98 16.26 -13.41
CA HIS A 110 -11.92 15.95 -12.33
C HIS A 110 -11.59 16.66 -11.01
N TRP A 111 -10.63 17.58 -10.99
CA TRP A 111 -10.18 18.33 -9.80
C TRP A 111 -9.82 17.41 -8.62
N CYS A 112 -9.23 16.27 -8.91
CA CYS A 112 -8.75 15.32 -7.91
C CYS A 112 -7.28 15.60 -7.59
N LEU A 113 -6.85 15.35 -6.35
CA LEU A 113 -5.44 15.48 -5.96
C LEU A 113 -4.78 14.10 -5.96
N VAL A 114 -3.55 14.00 -6.49
CA VAL A 114 -2.73 12.79 -6.35
C VAL A 114 -1.63 13.02 -5.32
N VAL A 115 -1.55 12.13 -4.32
CA VAL A 115 -0.51 12.15 -3.29
C VAL A 115 0.24 10.83 -3.31
N ASN A 116 1.56 10.85 -3.21
CA ASN A 116 2.42 9.66 -3.17
C ASN A 116 3.34 9.65 -1.94
N ALA A 117 4.10 8.57 -1.78
CA ALA A 117 5.06 8.41 -0.69
C ALA A 117 6.51 8.32 -1.25
N PRO A 118 7.14 9.46 -1.61
CA PRO A 118 8.35 9.49 -2.43
C PRO A 118 9.62 8.96 -1.74
N ILE A 119 9.66 8.92 -0.41
CA ILE A 119 10.85 8.55 0.39
C ILE A 119 10.66 7.20 1.09
N ALA A 120 9.47 6.58 1.00
CA ALA A 120 9.08 5.45 1.84
C ALA A 120 9.99 4.20 1.68
N ASN A 121 10.69 4.05 0.56
CA ASN A 121 11.56 2.91 0.30
C ASN A 121 13.05 3.26 0.23
N THR A 122 13.44 4.52 0.47
CA THR A 122 14.83 4.97 0.24
C THR A 122 15.84 4.19 1.08
N VAL A 123 15.56 4.00 2.38
CA VAL A 123 16.44 3.26 3.29
C VAL A 123 16.49 1.77 2.92
N ALA A 124 15.33 1.13 2.76
CA ALA A 124 15.25 -0.27 2.39
C ALA A 124 15.95 -0.56 1.05
N ALA A 125 15.84 0.34 0.07
CA ALA A 125 16.54 0.21 -1.21
C ALA A 125 18.07 0.35 -1.04
N ALA A 126 18.53 1.26 -0.17
CA ALA A 126 19.95 1.40 0.12
C ALA A 126 20.52 0.15 0.82
N GLU A 127 19.82 -0.36 1.83
CA GLU A 127 20.17 -1.61 2.52
C GLU A 127 20.22 -2.78 1.55
N HIS A 128 19.22 -2.90 0.68
CA HIS A 128 19.18 -3.92 -0.34
C HIS A 128 20.35 -3.81 -1.32
N GLY A 129 20.70 -2.59 -1.76
CA GLY A 129 21.86 -2.35 -2.62
C GLY A 129 23.17 -2.79 -1.97
N ILE A 130 23.40 -2.46 -0.70
CA ILE A 130 24.60 -2.89 0.05
C ILE A 130 24.61 -4.41 0.21
N ALA A 131 23.47 -5.03 0.53
CA ALA A 131 23.34 -6.48 0.64
C ALA A 131 23.66 -7.18 -0.68
N LEU A 132 23.20 -6.65 -1.82
CA LEU A 132 23.51 -7.17 -3.14
C LEU A 132 25.00 -7.07 -3.46
N LEU A 133 25.64 -5.93 -3.17
CA LEU A 133 27.08 -5.74 -3.36
C LEU A 133 27.89 -6.75 -2.54
N ALA A 134 27.54 -6.94 -1.26
CA ALA A 134 28.19 -7.93 -0.39
C ALA A 134 27.97 -9.36 -0.90
N SER A 135 26.76 -9.68 -1.35
CA SER A 135 26.40 -11.00 -1.89
C SER A 135 27.22 -11.35 -3.13
N VAL A 136 27.39 -10.41 -4.06
CA VAL A 136 28.22 -10.60 -5.26
C VAL A 136 29.70 -10.70 -4.89
N ALA A 137 30.21 -9.82 -4.02
CA ALA A 137 31.62 -9.80 -3.64
C ALA A 137 32.09 -11.08 -2.93
N LYS A 138 31.18 -11.75 -2.20
CA LYS A 138 31.47 -13.01 -1.48
C LYS A 138 30.92 -14.25 -2.18
N ASN A 139 30.32 -14.09 -3.36
CA ASN A 139 29.62 -15.16 -4.07
C ASN A 139 28.60 -15.90 -3.18
N ALA A 140 27.98 -15.16 -2.26
CA ALA A 140 27.15 -15.71 -1.18
C ALA A 140 25.90 -16.40 -1.73
N ALA A 141 25.29 -15.84 -2.79
CA ALA A 141 24.14 -16.44 -3.46
C ALA A 141 24.48 -17.83 -4.05
N GLN A 142 25.64 -17.99 -4.67
CA GLN A 142 26.06 -19.28 -5.23
C GLN A 142 26.39 -20.29 -4.15
N ALA A 143 27.09 -19.87 -3.09
CA ALA A 143 27.39 -20.72 -1.95
C ALA A 143 26.10 -21.19 -1.25
N ALA A 144 25.14 -20.29 -1.03
CA ALA A 144 23.82 -20.63 -0.49
C ALA A 144 23.09 -21.63 -1.39
N HIS A 145 23.07 -21.41 -2.71
CA HIS A 145 22.46 -22.34 -3.66
C HIS A 145 23.08 -23.75 -3.60
N GLN A 146 24.41 -23.86 -3.48
CA GLN A 146 25.10 -25.15 -3.36
C GLN A 146 24.72 -25.90 -2.08
N VAL A 147 24.65 -25.21 -0.94
CA VAL A 147 24.21 -25.79 0.33
C VAL A 147 22.76 -26.26 0.24
N TRP A 148 21.86 -25.44 -0.28
CA TRP A 148 20.46 -25.83 -0.48
C TRP A 148 20.31 -27.04 -1.40
N ARG A 149 21.05 -27.07 -2.51
CA ARG A 149 21.05 -28.19 -3.45
C ARG A 149 21.51 -29.49 -2.79
N PHE A 150 22.55 -29.43 -1.94
CA PHE A 150 23.01 -30.60 -1.19
C PHE A 150 21.94 -31.10 -0.20
N LEU A 151 21.34 -30.18 0.57
CA LEU A 151 20.31 -30.53 1.54
C LEU A 151 19.08 -31.18 0.90
N LEU A 152 18.60 -30.65 -0.24
CA LEU A 152 17.47 -31.23 -0.96
C LEU A 152 17.77 -32.66 -1.43
N LEU A 153 18.98 -32.93 -1.93
CA LEU A 153 19.37 -34.29 -2.32
C LEU A 153 19.42 -35.26 -1.12
N THR A 154 19.82 -34.79 0.05
CA THR A 154 19.83 -35.63 1.26
C THR A 154 18.43 -35.89 1.83
N HIS A 155 17.48 -34.98 1.59
CA HIS A 155 16.10 -35.13 2.06
C HIS A 155 15.28 -36.06 1.15
N ASP A 156 15.51 -36.01 -0.16
CA ASP A 156 14.95 -36.98 -1.12
C ASP A 156 15.58 -38.38 -0.98
N GLY A 157 16.79 -38.46 -0.43
CA GLY A 157 17.54 -39.70 -0.23
C GLY A 157 17.08 -40.62 0.91
N ASN A 158 16.08 -40.23 1.72
CA ASN A 158 15.53 -41.09 2.77
C ASN A 158 14.30 -41.91 2.33
N GLY A 159 13.93 -41.86 1.04
CA GLY A 159 13.01 -42.79 0.39
C GLY A 159 13.79 -43.82 -0.41
N GLY A 160 14.14 -44.94 0.21
CA GLY A 160 14.97 -46.00 -0.39
C GLY A 160 14.37 -46.66 -1.64
N GLY A 161 15.26 -47.15 -2.51
CA GLY A 161 14.91 -48.07 -3.58
C GLY A 161 15.88 -48.01 -4.75
N GLY A 162 16.99 -48.76 -4.64
CA GLY A 162 18.06 -48.79 -5.63
C GLY A 162 17.59 -49.09 -7.06
N ARG A 163 18.23 -48.44 -8.02
CA ARG A 163 18.37 -48.96 -9.37
C ARG A 163 19.84 -48.87 -9.76
N ASP A 164 20.44 -50.04 -9.70
CA ASP A 164 21.66 -50.41 -10.42
C ASP A 164 21.49 -50.02 -11.89
N LEU A 165 22.44 -49.26 -12.43
CA LEU A 165 22.55 -48.95 -13.85
C LEU A 165 23.87 -49.52 -14.37
N SER A 166 23.91 -50.85 -14.46
CA SER A 166 24.73 -51.56 -15.43
C SER A 166 24.06 -51.49 -16.81
N ASN A 167 24.48 -50.53 -17.64
CA ASN A 167 24.85 -50.69 -19.07
C ASN A 167 25.15 -49.32 -19.69
#